data_AF-A0A5P3G8V6-F1
#
_entry.id   AF-A0A5P3G8V6-F1
#
_cell.length_a   1.000
_cell.length_b   1.000
_cell.length_c   1.000
_cell.angle_alpha   90.00
_cell.angle_beta   90.00
_cell.angle_gamma   90.00
#
_symmetry.space_group_name_H-M   'P 1'
#
loop_
_entity.id
_entity.type
_entity.pdbx_description
1 polymer ?
#
loop_
_entity_poly.entity_id
_entity_poly.type
_entity_poly.pdbx_seq_one_letter_code
_entity_poly.pdbx_strand_id
1 'polypeptide(L)'
;MPSNEQRREAAKRKLERQLERRAERARKRKQMTIAGTALGVVVVVGVVGGLIWLSNRSDDDANTTNTAADDSSLTPQTAGAMPAGLSTPLADTVSCSYPADGATASKANNPPRTDGIPTTAPDATPSISVETSQGNIGLTLDGTKSPCTVNSFVSLAQQDYFNDTTCHRMTTSPSLQVLQCGDPSGTGTGGPGYGFDNEFPTTAYSTTDPAAQEPVTYARGTVAMANTGAPGSNGSQFFLVYGDSQLPPQYTVFGTIDETGLATLDKVAAGGSTPEGDGKPNLTTDIKTVRLD
;
A
#
# COMPACT_ATOMS: atom_id res chain seq x y z
N MET A 1 -3.87 2.73 57.61
CA MET A 1 -3.81 3.37 56.27
C MET A 1 -2.37 3.31 55.79
N PRO A 2 -2.07 2.87 54.55
CA PRO A 2 -0.68 2.81 54.07
C PRO A 2 -0.11 4.22 53.94
N SER A 3 1.16 4.38 54.32
CA SER A 3 1.87 5.66 54.28
C SER A 3 2.05 6.17 52.84
N ASN A 4 2.27 7.48 52.68
CA ASN A 4 2.49 8.08 51.35
C ASN A 4 3.69 7.46 50.61
N GLU A 5 4.70 7.00 51.33
CA GLU A 5 5.86 6.30 50.77
C GLU A 5 5.49 4.91 50.23
N GLN A 6 4.70 4.13 50.99
CA GLN A 6 4.24 2.80 50.57
C GLN A 6 3.37 2.88 49.30
N ARG A 7 2.57 3.94 49.14
CA ARG A 7 1.79 4.17 47.92
C ARG A 7 2.66 4.51 46.71
N ARG A 8 3.74 5.26 46.91
CA ARG A 8 4.68 5.65 45.85
C ARG A 8 5.53 4.46 45.38
N GLU A 9 5.95 3.59 46.29
CA GLU A 9 6.64 2.35 45.93
C GLU A 9 5.73 1.35 45.23
N ALA A 10 4.48 1.20 45.68
CA ALA A 10 3.49 0.37 45.01
C ALA A 10 3.18 0.88 43.58
N ALA A 11 3.11 2.20 43.41
CA ALA A 11 2.92 2.84 42.11
C ALA A 11 4.13 2.61 41.17
N LYS A 12 5.36 2.73 41.67
CA LYS A 12 6.58 2.42 40.90
C LYS A 12 6.63 0.96 40.45
N ARG A 13 6.39 0.01 41.37
CA ARG A 13 6.37 -1.42 41.03
C ARG A 13 5.28 -1.77 40.02
N LYS A 14 4.13 -1.09 40.08
CA LYS A 14 3.05 -1.26 39.09
C LYS A 14 3.44 -0.71 37.73
N LEU A 15 4.14 0.43 37.69
CA LEU A 15 4.64 1.05 36.46
C LEU A 15 5.73 0.20 35.81
N GLU A 16 6.69 -0.31 36.58
CA GLU A 16 7.75 -1.20 36.10
C GLU A 16 7.17 -2.48 35.49
N ARG A 17 6.21 -3.11 36.18
CA ARG A 17 5.47 -4.26 35.63
C ARG A 17 4.69 -3.94 34.36
N GLN A 18 4.18 -2.71 34.22
CA GLN A 18 3.51 -2.27 32.99
C GLN A 18 4.49 -2.06 31.85
N LEU A 19 5.67 -1.50 32.12
CA LEU A 19 6.74 -1.30 31.14
C LEU A 19 7.32 -2.63 30.67
N GLU A 20 7.57 -3.58 31.58
CA GLU A 20 8.01 -4.95 31.24
C GLU A 20 6.99 -5.67 30.36
N ARG A 21 5.69 -5.61 30.71
CA ARG A 21 4.63 -6.20 29.89
C ARG A 21 4.51 -5.54 28.51
N ARG A 22 4.73 -4.22 28.42
CA ARG A 22 4.76 -3.50 27.13
C ARG A 22 5.98 -3.89 26.30
N ALA A 23 7.15 -4.03 26.93
CA ALA A 23 8.39 -4.46 26.27
C ALA A 23 8.29 -5.91 25.78
N GLU A 24 7.71 -6.83 26.57
CA GLU A 24 7.44 -8.20 26.17
C GLU A 24 6.44 -8.28 25.01
N ARG A 25 5.35 -7.49 25.05
CA ARG A 25 4.38 -7.41 23.93
C ARG A 25 5.03 -6.85 22.67
N ALA A 26 5.89 -5.84 22.79
CA ALA A 26 6.64 -5.29 21.66
C ALA A 26 7.64 -6.30 21.08
N ARG A 27 8.35 -7.08 21.93
CA ARG A 27 9.24 -8.16 21.49
C ARG A 27 8.48 -9.31 20.82
N LYS A 28 7.35 -9.75 21.40
CA LYS A 28 6.48 -10.77 20.79
C LYS A 28 5.88 -10.27 19.46
N ARG A 29 5.50 -8.99 19.35
CA ARG A 29 5.02 -8.39 18.09
C ARG A 29 6.15 -8.37 17.05
N LYS A 30 7.36 -7.95 17.41
CA LYS A 30 8.52 -8.01 16.50
C LYS A 30 8.87 -9.45 16.07
N GLN A 31 8.78 -10.44 16.97
CA GLN A 31 8.99 -11.85 16.61
C GLN A 31 7.88 -12.41 15.71
N MET A 32 6.62 -12.03 15.93
CA MET A 32 5.50 -12.37 15.03
C MET A 32 5.65 -11.71 13.66
N THR A 33 6.15 -10.47 13.59
CA THR A 33 6.43 -9.79 12.32
C THR A 33 7.59 -10.45 11.56
N ILE A 34 8.64 -10.91 12.25
CA ILE A 34 9.78 -11.61 11.63
C ILE A 34 9.39 -13.03 11.15
N ALA A 35 8.48 -13.71 11.85
CA ALA A 35 7.91 -14.98 11.41
C ALA A 35 6.95 -14.83 10.21
N GLY A 36 6.27 -13.67 10.09
CA GLY A 36 5.45 -13.32 8.93
C GLY A 36 6.24 -12.94 7.67
N THR A 37 7.48 -12.45 7.81
CA THR A 37 8.35 -12.11 6.67
C THR A 37 9.08 -13.31 6.06
N ALA A 38 9.08 -14.48 6.72
CA ALA A 38 9.64 -15.72 6.16
C ALA A 38 8.61 -16.57 5.38
N LEU A 39 7.31 -16.24 5.45
CA LEU A 39 6.26 -16.91 4.67
C LEU A 39 5.95 -16.19 3.34
N GLY A 40 6.50 -14.99 3.12
CA GLY A 40 6.39 -14.27 1.84
C GLY A 40 7.56 -14.51 0.85
N VAL A 41 8.61 -15.26 1.25
CA VAL A 41 9.82 -15.44 0.41
C VAL A 41 10.25 -16.92 0.23
N VAL A 42 9.55 -17.92 0.80
CA VAL A 42 9.96 -19.34 0.67
C VAL A 42 8.92 -20.28 0.03
N VAL A 43 7.68 -19.87 -0.24
CA VAL A 43 6.66 -20.81 -0.76
C VAL A 43 6.64 -20.96 -2.29
N VAL A 44 7.41 -20.17 -3.07
CA VAL A 44 7.41 -20.29 -4.55
C VAL A 44 8.57 -21.14 -5.11
N VAL A 45 9.52 -21.62 -4.30
CA VAL A 45 10.64 -22.48 -4.79
C VAL A 45 10.56 -23.93 -4.29
N GLY A 46 9.62 -24.25 -3.39
CA GLY A 46 9.54 -25.57 -2.74
C GLY A 46 8.71 -26.66 -3.44
N VAL A 47 8.09 -26.41 -4.60
CA VAL A 47 7.17 -27.39 -5.23
C VAL A 47 7.69 -27.97 -6.56
N VAL A 48 8.71 -27.37 -7.19
CA VAL A 48 9.24 -27.88 -8.48
C VAL A 48 10.43 -28.85 -8.30
N GLY A 49 11.15 -28.81 -7.17
CA GLY A 49 12.34 -29.66 -6.95
C GLY A 49 12.06 -31.05 -6.34
N GLY A 50 10.85 -31.29 -5.81
CA GLY A 50 10.52 -32.51 -5.06
C GLY A 50 10.00 -33.68 -5.90
N LEU A 51 9.65 -33.46 -7.18
CA LEU A 51 8.98 -34.46 -8.03
C LEU A 51 9.91 -35.19 -9.01
N ILE A 52 11.21 -34.90 -9.03
CA ILE A 52 12.15 -35.55 -9.97
C ILE A 52 12.99 -36.67 -9.32
N TRP A 53 12.89 -36.90 -8.00
CA TRP A 53 13.77 -37.86 -7.33
C TRP A 53 13.12 -39.18 -6.85
N LEU A 54 11.84 -39.44 -7.14
CA LEU A 54 11.21 -40.72 -6.75
C LEU A 54 10.50 -41.51 -7.86
N SER A 55 10.89 -41.31 -9.12
CA SER A 55 10.28 -42.03 -10.27
C SER A 55 11.22 -43.02 -10.98
N ASN A 56 12.19 -43.61 -10.29
CA ASN A 56 12.96 -44.72 -10.87
C ASN A 56 13.06 -45.91 -9.91
N ARG A 57 11.96 -46.65 -9.82
CA ARG A 57 11.97 -48.10 -9.53
C ARG A 57 10.72 -48.75 -10.09
N SER A 58 10.89 -49.44 -11.21
CA SER A 58 9.94 -50.37 -11.82
C SER A 58 9.64 -51.55 -10.88
N ASP A 59 8.40 -52.02 -10.85
CA ASP A 59 7.98 -53.33 -11.41
C ASP A 59 6.51 -53.66 -11.05
N ASP A 60 5.76 -53.98 -12.11
CA ASP A 60 4.64 -54.91 -12.33
C ASP A 60 3.41 -55.13 -11.39
N ASP A 61 2.29 -55.27 -12.12
CA ASP A 61 1.06 -56.04 -11.91
C ASP A 61 -0.19 -55.46 -11.19
N ALA A 62 -1.21 -55.24 -12.03
CA ALA A 62 -2.64 -55.58 -11.92
C ALA A 62 -3.42 -55.24 -10.63
N ASN A 63 -4.43 -54.37 -10.76
CA ASN A 63 -5.85 -54.76 -10.75
C ASN A 63 -6.76 -53.51 -10.81
N THR A 64 -7.80 -53.58 -11.62
CA THR A 64 -8.87 -52.60 -11.80
C THR A 64 -9.75 -52.44 -10.56
N THR A 65 -9.96 -51.20 -10.11
CA THR A 65 -11.26 -50.72 -9.56
C THR A 65 -11.36 -49.19 -9.67
N ASN A 66 -12.37 -48.73 -10.42
CA ASN A 66 -12.81 -47.34 -10.45
C ASN A 66 -13.37 -46.93 -9.07
N THR A 67 -12.76 -45.94 -8.43
CA THR A 67 -13.44 -45.07 -7.48
C THR A 67 -13.01 -43.64 -7.81
N ALA A 68 -13.96 -42.83 -8.24
CA ALA A 68 -13.76 -41.43 -8.58
C ALA A 68 -13.12 -40.68 -7.40
N ALA A 69 -11.89 -40.21 -7.59
CA ALA A 69 -11.29 -39.22 -6.73
C ALA A 69 -11.88 -37.87 -7.09
N ASP A 70 -12.53 -37.27 -6.11
CA ASP A 70 -13.01 -35.90 -6.09
C ASP A 70 -11.87 -34.95 -6.45
N ASP A 71 -11.91 -34.47 -7.69
CA ASP A 71 -11.02 -33.45 -8.21
C ASP A 71 -11.35 -32.13 -7.50
N SER A 72 -10.68 -31.92 -6.37
CA SER A 72 -10.60 -30.62 -5.69
C SER A 72 -9.86 -29.64 -6.60
N SER A 73 -10.56 -29.20 -7.63
CA SER A 73 -10.20 -28.06 -8.46
C SER A 73 -10.14 -26.83 -7.55
N LEU A 74 -8.92 -26.34 -7.34
CA LEU A 74 -8.68 -25.00 -6.80
C LEU A 74 -9.31 -24.00 -7.78
N THR A 75 -10.53 -23.59 -7.48
CA THR A 75 -11.16 -22.45 -8.14
C THR A 75 -10.31 -21.22 -7.84
N PRO A 76 -9.91 -20.41 -8.84
CA PRO A 76 -9.31 -19.11 -8.58
C PRO A 76 -10.31 -18.30 -7.75
N GLN A 77 -9.94 -17.94 -6.52
CA GLN A 77 -10.72 -17.01 -5.71
C GLN A 77 -10.86 -15.73 -6.52
N THR A 78 -12.07 -15.45 -6.98
CA THR A 78 -12.36 -14.26 -7.80
C THR A 78 -12.27 -13.07 -6.86
N ALA A 79 -11.34 -12.14 -7.12
CA ALA A 79 -11.23 -10.92 -6.32
C ALA A 79 -12.57 -10.19 -6.26
N GLY A 80 -12.88 -9.65 -5.09
CA GLY A 80 -14.08 -8.85 -4.88
C GLY A 80 -14.07 -7.58 -5.72
N ALA A 81 -15.25 -7.02 -5.97
CA ALA A 81 -15.35 -5.66 -6.51
C ALA A 81 -14.95 -4.64 -5.42
N MET A 82 -14.25 -3.58 -5.81
CA MET A 82 -14.05 -2.43 -4.95
C MET A 82 -15.42 -1.83 -4.55
N PRO A 83 -15.61 -1.37 -3.30
CA PRO A 83 -16.85 -0.71 -2.91
C PRO A 83 -17.17 0.47 -3.84
N ALA A 84 -18.46 0.72 -4.12
CA ALA A 84 -18.85 1.79 -5.05
C ALA A 84 -18.50 3.21 -4.52
N GLY A 85 -18.36 3.36 -3.21
CA GLY A 85 -18.05 4.63 -2.55
C GLY A 85 -18.28 4.56 -1.05
N LEU A 86 -18.26 5.73 -0.42
CA LEU A 86 -18.60 5.87 0.99
C LEU A 86 -20.11 5.65 1.20
N SER A 87 -20.47 4.94 2.26
CA SER A 87 -21.87 4.71 2.65
C SER A 87 -22.54 5.97 3.21
N THR A 88 -21.75 6.90 3.73
CA THR A 88 -22.19 8.20 4.24
C THR A 88 -21.36 9.30 3.59
N PRO A 89 -21.98 10.34 3.01
CA PRO A 89 -21.25 11.49 2.48
C PRO A 89 -20.42 12.19 3.55
N LEU A 90 -19.27 12.74 3.15
CA LEU A 90 -18.48 13.60 4.02
C LEU A 90 -19.17 14.97 4.19
N ALA A 91 -18.85 15.65 5.29
CA ALA A 91 -19.21 17.07 5.43
C ALA A 91 -18.44 17.91 4.40
N ASP A 92 -18.98 19.09 4.02
CA ASP A 92 -18.40 19.99 3.00
C ASP A 92 -16.91 20.26 3.20
N THR A 93 -16.49 20.31 4.47
CA THR A 93 -15.08 20.34 4.83
C THR A 93 -14.77 19.38 5.98
N VAL A 94 -13.54 18.88 6.01
CA VAL A 94 -13.02 18.02 7.08
C VAL A 94 -11.74 18.58 7.71
N SER A 95 -11.40 18.05 8.89
CA SER A 95 -10.09 18.20 9.51
C SER A 95 -9.26 16.93 9.33
N CYS A 96 -7.99 17.10 9.01
CA CYS A 96 -7.01 16.06 8.77
C CYS A 96 -5.87 16.11 9.79
N SER A 97 -5.25 14.97 10.06
CA SER A 97 -4.16 14.83 11.02
C SER A 97 -2.92 14.27 10.33
N TYR A 98 -1.78 14.96 10.47
CA TYR A 98 -0.48 14.58 9.89
C TYR A 98 0.59 14.53 10.98
N PRO A 99 0.48 13.63 11.98
CA PRO A 99 1.47 13.52 13.05
C PRO A 99 2.84 13.15 12.50
N ALA A 100 3.89 13.68 13.14
CA ALA A 100 5.26 13.28 12.86
C ALA A 100 5.43 11.76 13.08
N ASP A 101 6.05 11.09 12.11
CA ASP A 101 6.27 9.64 12.14
C ASP A 101 7.56 9.24 12.89
N GLY A 102 8.35 10.23 13.30
CA GLY A 102 9.64 10.05 13.99
C GLY A 102 10.83 9.88 13.04
N ALA A 103 10.61 9.80 11.73
CA ALA A 103 11.64 9.83 10.71
C ALA A 103 11.92 11.27 10.25
N THR A 104 13.11 11.49 9.69
CA THR A 104 13.40 12.75 9.00
C THR A 104 12.83 12.68 7.59
N ALA A 105 12.20 13.75 7.14
CA ALA A 105 11.70 13.86 5.77
C ALA A 105 12.83 13.62 4.76
N SER A 106 12.56 12.81 3.73
CA SER A 106 13.55 12.50 2.69
C SER A 106 13.87 13.70 1.80
N LYS A 107 12.96 14.68 1.75
CA LYS A 107 13.15 15.99 1.14
C LYS A 107 12.47 17.04 2.01
N ALA A 108 13.05 18.24 2.06
CA ALA A 108 12.49 19.34 2.85
C ALA A 108 11.05 19.65 2.42
N ASN A 109 10.15 19.77 3.39
CA ASN A 109 8.76 20.14 3.21
C ASN A 109 8.21 20.70 4.53
N ASN A 110 7.02 21.30 4.44
CA ASN A 110 6.18 21.64 5.57
C ASN A 110 4.95 20.71 5.58
N PRO A 111 4.47 20.31 6.77
CA PRO A 111 3.22 19.56 6.88
C PRO A 111 2.03 20.28 6.21
N PRO A 112 1.05 19.53 5.69
CA PRO A 112 -0.14 20.13 5.09
C PRO A 112 -0.97 20.88 6.14
N ARG A 113 -1.82 21.80 5.67
CA ARG A 113 -2.87 22.38 6.52
C ARG A 113 -3.80 21.28 7.04
N THR A 114 -4.33 21.46 8.25
CA THR A 114 -5.13 20.44 8.95
C THR A 114 -6.62 20.69 8.91
N ASP A 115 -7.07 21.90 8.60
CA ASP A 115 -8.48 22.28 8.76
C ASP A 115 -9.07 22.89 7.49
N GLY A 116 -10.39 22.76 7.34
CA GLY A 116 -11.16 23.32 6.22
C GLY A 116 -10.84 22.65 4.88
N ILE A 117 -10.52 21.35 4.89
CA ILE A 117 -10.19 20.62 3.66
C ILE A 117 -11.49 20.34 2.89
N PRO A 118 -11.66 20.82 1.64
CA PRO A 118 -12.89 20.62 0.90
C PRO A 118 -13.08 19.14 0.53
N THR A 119 -14.33 18.70 0.53
CA THR A 119 -14.74 17.33 0.12
C THR A 119 -15.72 17.33 -1.05
N THR A 120 -16.05 18.50 -1.59
CA THR A 120 -17.00 18.67 -2.68
C THR A 120 -16.31 19.15 -3.94
N ALA A 121 -16.76 18.66 -5.09
CA ALA A 121 -16.27 19.11 -6.39
C ALA A 121 -16.74 20.55 -6.68
N PRO A 122 -15.96 21.35 -7.44
CA PRO A 122 -14.69 20.97 -8.09
C PRO A 122 -13.46 21.06 -7.17
N ASP A 123 -13.58 21.72 -6.01
CA ASP A 123 -12.44 22.07 -5.16
C ASP A 123 -11.72 20.85 -4.56
N ALA A 124 -12.44 19.73 -4.39
CA ALA A 124 -11.90 18.46 -3.92
C ALA A 124 -11.35 17.57 -5.05
N THR A 125 -11.47 17.95 -6.32
CA THR A 125 -11.07 17.12 -7.47
C THR A 125 -10.05 17.80 -8.38
N PRO A 126 -8.85 18.15 -7.87
CA PRO A 126 -7.82 18.82 -8.66
C PRO A 126 -7.27 17.90 -9.77
N SER A 127 -6.97 18.51 -10.91
CA SER A 127 -6.23 17.89 -12.00
C SER A 127 -4.74 18.11 -11.81
N ILE A 128 -3.94 17.06 -12.04
CA ILE A 128 -2.49 17.06 -11.81
C ILE A 128 -1.79 16.54 -13.06
N SER A 129 -0.79 17.28 -13.52
CA SER A 129 0.19 16.81 -14.50
C SER A 129 1.46 16.31 -13.81
N VAL A 130 1.80 15.04 -14.03
CA VAL A 130 3.09 14.45 -13.65
C VAL A 130 3.95 14.29 -14.89
N GLU A 131 4.97 15.13 -15.04
CA GLU A 131 5.95 15.02 -16.11
C GLU A 131 7.01 13.99 -15.72
N THR A 132 7.21 12.95 -16.54
CA THR A 132 8.24 11.94 -16.31
C THR A 132 9.24 11.88 -17.45
N SER A 133 10.40 11.25 -17.22
CA SER A 133 11.36 10.92 -18.29
C SER A 133 10.79 10.02 -19.39
N GLN A 134 9.62 9.40 -19.19
CA GLN A 134 9.00 8.47 -20.12
C GLN A 134 7.76 9.00 -20.83
N GLY A 135 7.23 10.14 -20.39
CA GLY A 135 5.98 10.75 -20.86
C GLY A 135 5.21 11.44 -19.74
N ASN A 136 4.11 12.11 -20.08
CA ASN A 136 3.22 12.72 -19.10
C ASN A 136 2.22 11.71 -18.54
N ILE A 137 1.86 11.89 -17.29
CA ILE A 137 0.81 11.13 -16.61
C ILE A 137 -0.16 12.16 -16.01
N GLY A 138 -1.36 12.27 -16.59
CA GLY A 138 -2.43 13.13 -16.08
C GLY A 138 -3.22 12.39 -15.01
N LEU A 139 -3.45 13.04 -13.87
CA LEU A 139 -4.24 12.50 -12.77
C LEU A 139 -5.45 13.40 -12.49
N THR A 140 -6.59 12.79 -12.21
CA THR A 140 -7.73 13.48 -11.56
C THR A 140 -7.84 12.96 -10.15
N LEU A 141 -7.59 13.80 -9.14
CA LEU A 141 -7.66 13.38 -7.75
C LEU A 141 -9.11 13.36 -7.24
N ASP A 142 -9.40 12.53 -6.24
CA ASP A 142 -10.74 12.36 -5.65
C ASP A 142 -10.71 12.63 -4.14
N GLY A 143 -10.74 13.91 -3.78
CA GLY A 143 -10.90 14.37 -2.40
C GLY A 143 -12.33 14.24 -1.88
N THR A 144 -13.30 13.82 -2.71
CA THR A 144 -14.67 13.57 -2.25
C THR A 144 -14.78 12.29 -1.43
N LYS A 145 -13.81 11.38 -1.62
CA LYS A 145 -13.68 10.13 -0.86
C LYS A 145 -12.43 10.08 0.02
N SER A 146 -11.35 10.74 -0.41
CA SER A 146 -10.04 10.71 0.26
C SER A 146 -9.43 12.12 0.42
N PRO A 147 -10.13 13.06 1.11
CA PRO A 147 -9.70 14.46 1.21
C PRO A 147 -8.35 14.66 1.89
N CYS A 148 -8.02 13.90 2.93
CA CYS A 148 -6.75 14.08 3.64
C CYS A 148 -5.56 13.61 2.80
N THR A 149 -5.77 12.57 2.00
CA THR A 149 -4.79 12.07 1.04
C THR A 149 -4.55 13.07 -0.07
N VAL A 150 -5.61 13.58 -0.69
CA VAL A 150 -5.51 14.60 -1.75
C VAL A 150 -4.85 15.88 -1.24
N ASN A 151 -5.23 16.35 -0.04
CA ASN A 151 -4.59 17.52 0.58
C ASN A 151 -3.10 17.32 0.85
N SER A 152 -2.70 16.13 1.32
CA SER A 152 -1.29 15.78 1.51
C SER A 152 -0.53 15.79 0.18
N PHE A 153 -1.05 15.09 -0.83
CA PHE A 153 -0.41 14.99 -2.14
C PHE A 153 -0.26 16.37 -2.81
N VAL A 154 -1.32 17.18 -2.83
CA VAL A 154 -1.31 18.54 -3.39
C VAL A 154 -0.33 19.44 -2.67
N SER A 155 -0.31 19.42 -1.33
CA SER A 155 0.64 20.18 -0.52
C SER A 155 2.09 19.82 -0.87
N LEU A 156 2.39 18.53 -1.02
CA LEU A 156 3.74 18.06 -1.39
C LEU A 156 4.09 18.44 -2.84
N ALA A 157 3.15 18.33 -3.78
CA ALA A 157 3.36 18.73 -5.16
C ALA A 157 3.67 20.23 -5.30
N GLN A 158 2.91 21.09 -4.61
CA GLN A 158 3.14 22.55 -4.58
C GLN A 158 4.49 22.94 -3.98
N GLN A 159 5.07 22.07 -3.15
CA GLN A 159 6.39 22.23 -2.54
C GLN A 159 7.50 21.58 -3.36
N ASP A 160 7.23 21.17 -4.61
CA ASP A 160 8.18 20.48 -5.48
C ASP A 160 8.73 19.17 -4.88
N TYR A 161 8.04 18.58 -3.90
CA TYR A 161 8.55 17.44 -3.13
C TYR A 161 8.84 16.22 -4.03
N PHE A 162 8.02 16.03 -5.06
CA PHE A 162 8.15 14.94 -6.02
C PHE A 162 9.10 15.23 -7.19
N ASN A 163 9.57 16.46 -7.34
CA ASN A 163 10.48 16.82 -8.44
C ASN A 163 11.84 16.15 -8.26
N ASP A 164 12.40 15.72 -9.39
CA ASP A 164 13.68 15.02 -9.49
C ASP A 164 13.74 13.76 -8.62
N THR A 165 12.61 13.05 -8.52
CA THR A 165 12.51 11.76 -7.81
C THR A 165 12.34 10.63 -8.80
N THR A 166 12.56 9.39 -8.37
CA THR A 166 12.47 8.21 -9.25
C THR A 166 11.39 7.25 -8.76
N CYS A 167 10.67 6.62 -9.70
CA CYS A 167 9.80 5.50 -9.40
C CYS A 167 10.66 4.28 -9.12
N HIS A 168 10.69 3.86 -7.86
CA HIS A 168 11.68 2.92 -7.34
C HIS A 168 11.25 1.46 -7.43
N ARG A 169 9.98 1.18 -7.74
CA ARG A 169 9.45 -0.18 -7.81
C ARG A 169 8.37 -0.31 -8.88
N MET A 170 8.40 -1.40 -9.62
CA MET A 170 7.41 -1.82 -10.59
C MET A 170 7.18 -3.32 -10.43
N THR A 171 5.91 -3.71 -10.44
CA THR A 171 5.50 -5.12 -10.43
C THR A 171 4.82 -5.45 -11.75
N THR A 172 5.18 -6.57 -12.36
CA THR A 172 4.63 -7.02 -13.66
C THR A 172 3.89 -8.34 -13.57
N SER A 173 3.53 -8.78 -12.35
CA SER A 173 2.83 -10.04 -12.16
C SER A 173 1.35 -9.91 -12.57
N PRO A 174 0.69 -11.00 -12.99
CA PRO A 174 -0.72 -10.94 -13.40
C PRO A 174 -1.70 -10.50 -12.31
N SER A 175 -1.32 -10.60 -11.02
CA SER A 175 -2.16 -10.19 -9.89
C SER A 175 -1.83 -8.80 -9.36
N LEU A 176 -0.69 -8.21 -9.76
CA LEU A 176 -0.25 -6.90 -9.30
C LEU A 176 0.58 -6.20 -10.37
N GLN A 177 -0.04 -5.21 -11.02
CA GLN A 177 0.51 -4.47 -12.15
C GLN A 177 0.55 -2.98 -11.80
N VAL A 178 1.58 -2.58 -11.04
CA VAL A 178 1.70 -1.22 -10.50
C VAL A 178 3.10 -0.64 -10.68
N LEU A 179 3.17 0.68 -10.86
CA LEU A 179 4.39 1.47 -10.77
C LEU A 179 4.33 2.34 -9.49
N GLN A 180 5.28 2.16 -8.59
CA GLN A 180 5.35 2.84 -7.29
C GLN A 180 6.41 3.95 -7.29
N CYS A 181 5.99 5.14 -6.85
CA CYS A 181 6.76 6.38 -6.85
C CYS A 181 6.57 7.14 -5.53
N GLY A 182 7.05 8.39 -5.46
CA GLY A 182 6.77 9.28 -4.33
C GLY A 182 7.74 9.17 -3.14
N ASP A 183 8.88 8.49 -3.33
CA ASP A 183 9.99 8.47 -2.38
C ASP A 183 11.17 9.30 -2.93
N PRO A 184 11.45 10.49 -2.40
CA PRO A 184 12.59 11.30 -2.84
C PRO A 184 13.96 10.66 -2.62
N SER A 185 14.08 9.72 -1.68
CA SER A 185 15.34 8.98 -1.49
C SER A 185 15.54 7.87 -2.52
N GLY A 186 14.47 7.43 -3.20
CA GLY A 186 14.50 6.33 -4.15
C GLY A 186 14.77 4.95 -3.55
N THR A 187 14.73 4.81 -2.22
CA THR A 187 15.02 3.53 -1.53
C THR A 187 13.78 2.67 -1.31
N GLY A 188 12.59 3.25 -1.42
CA GLY A 188 11.30 2.64 -1.08
C GLY A 188 10.94 2.74 0.41
N THR A 189 11.77 3.40 1.21
CA THR A 189 11.57 3.54 2.67
C THR A 189 11.49 5.00 3.12
N GLY A 190 11.68 5.95 2.21
CA GLY A 190 11.57 7.37 2.50
C GLY A 190 10.13 7.85 2.58
N GLY A 191 9.96 9.10 3.00
CA GLY A 191 8.67 9.70 3.28
C GLY A 191 8.81 11.15 3.74
N PRO A 192 7.67 11.85 3.97
CA PRO A 192 7.65 13.29 4.20
C PRO A 192 7.94 13.67 5.66
N GLY A 193 8.21 12.69 6.55
CA GLY A 193 8.44 12.91 7.98
C GLY A 193 7.15 12.98 8.80
N TYR A 194 6.02 12.63 8.20
CA TYR A 194 4.71 12.49 8.83
C TYR A 194 3.95 11.31 8.25
N GLY A 195 2.99 10.80 9.04
CA GLY A 195 2.04 9.78 8.62
C GLY A 195 0.60 10.27 8.71
N PHE A 196 -0.34 9.58 8.06
CA PHE A 196 -1.78 9.80 8.23
C PHE A 196 -2.58 8.52 7.95
N ASP A 197 -3.83 8.50 8.43
CA ASP A 197 -4.71 7.33 8.37
C ASP A 197 -5.17 7.00 6.95
N ASN A 198 -5.61 5.76 6.75
CA ASN A 198 -6.25 5.35 5.50
C ASN A 198 -7.64 6.00 5.37
N GLU A 199 -8.04 6.28 4.13
CA GLU A 199 -9.39 6.73 3.77
C GLU A 199 -10.05 5.65 2.90
N PHE A 200 -10.88 6.04 1.93
CA PHE A 200 -11.51 5.09 1.03
C PHE A 200 -10.46 4.25 0.26
N PRO A 201 -10.64 2.93 0.07
CA PRO A 201 -11.79 2.12 0.45
C PRO A 201 -11.74 1.56 1.88
N THR A 202 -10.65 1.73 2.63
CA THR A 202 -10.49 1.15 3.98
C THR A 202 -11.64 1.56 4.90
N THR A 203 -12.06 2.82 4.86
CA THR A 203 -13.16 3.34 5.70
C THR A 203 -14.55 2.88 5.27
N ALA A 204 -14.69 2.22 4.11
CA ALA A 204 -15.95 1.60 3.69
C ALA A 204 -16.23 0.26 4.40
N TYR A 205 -15.24 -0.29 5.11
CA TYR A 205 -15.36 -1.53 5.86
C TYR A 205 -15.36 -1.25 7.37
N SER A 206 -16.09 -2.07 8.13
CA SER A 206 -15.96 -2.08 9.60
C SER A 206 -14.59 -2.63 9.99
N THR A 207 -14.01 -2.16 11.09
CA THR A 207 -12.70 -2.61 11.58
C THR A 207 -12.65 -4.09 11.96
N THR A 208 -13.80 -4.73 12.13
CA THR A 208 -13.95 -6.17 12.40
C THR A 208 -14.49 -6.96 11.23
N ASP A 209 -14.68 -6.33 10.07
CA ASP A 209 -15.20 -7.01 8.87
C ASP A 209 -14.10 -7.87 8.24
N PRO A 210 -14.28 -9.20 8.12
CA PRO A 210 -13.31 -10.06 7.43
C PRO A 210 -13.06 -9.63 5.98
N ALA A 211 -14.07 -9.05 5.30
CA ALA A 211 -13.93 -8.57 3.92
C ALA A 211 -12.90 -7.44 3.79
N ALA A 212 -12.52 -6.76 4.88
CA ALA A 212 -11.44 -5.76 4.87
C ALA A 212 -10.05 -6.37 4.61
N GLN A 213 -9.92 -7.70 4.68
CA GLN A 213 -8.67 -8.43 4.39
C GLN A 213 -8.73 -9.22 3.08
N GLU A 214 -9.91 -9.38 2.48
CA GLU A 214 -10.06 -10.11 1.24
C GLU A 214 -9.65 -9.22 0.04
N PRO A 215 -8.97 -9.78 -0.98
CA PRO A 215 -8.58 -9.00 -2.15
C PRO A 215 -9.77 -8.41 -2.88
N VAL A 216 -9.66 -7.12 -3.20
CA VAL A 216 -10.52 -6.42 -4.15
C VAL A 216 -9.73 -6.00 -5.39
N THR A 217 -10.43 -5.77 -6.49
CA THR A 217 -9.82 -5.27 -7.71
C THR A 217 -9.62 -3.76 -7.63
N TYR A 218 -8.36 -3.35 -7.62
CA TYR A 218 -7.92 -2.01 -7.97
C TYR A 218 -7.81 -1.96 -9.50
N ALA A 219 -8.76 -1.31 -10.16
CA ALA A 219 -8.84 -1.30 -11.61
C ALA A 219 -7.66 -0.53 -12.22
N ARG A 220 -7.27 -0.90 -13.45
CA ARG A 220 -6.37 -0.08 -14.28
C ARG A 220 -6.83 1.38 -14.30
N GLY A 221 -5.86 2.28 -14.14
CA GLY A 221 -6.11 3.72 -14.04
C GLY A 221 -6.31 4.22 -12.61
N THR A 222 -6.26 3.36 -11.60
CA THR A 222 -6.36 3.79 -10.20
C THR A 222 -5.05 4.38 -9.69
N VAL A 223 -5.13 5.45 -8.88
CA VAL A 223 -4.02 5.96 -8.07
C VAL A 223 -4.30 5.65 -6.61
N ALA A 224 -3.34 5.03 -5.92
CA ALA A 224 -3.49 4.69 -4.51
C ALA A 224 -2.22 4.89 -3.69
N MET A 225 -2.37 5.12 -2.39
CA MET A 225 -1.25 5.31 -1.46
C MET A 225 -0.55 3.99 -1.18
N ALA A 226 0.78 4.00 -1.19
CA ALA A 226 1.56 2.95 -0.57
C ALA A 226 1.68 3.23 0.94
N ASN A 227 1.67 2.17 1.75
CA ASN A 227 1.82 2.25 3.20
C ASN A 227 2.54 1.01 3.74
N THR A 228 2.82 1.01 5.05
CA THR A 228 3.55 -0.09 5.71
C THR A 228 2.63 -1.15 6.34
N GLY A 229 1.31 -1.01 6.18
CA GLY A 229 0.30 -1.77 6.91
C GLY A 229 0.15 -1.39 8.38
N ALA A 230 0.99 -0.50 8.92
CA ALA A 230 0.78 0.08 10.24
C ALA A 230 -0.32 1.16 10.19
N PRO A 231 -1.13 1.32 11.26
CA PRO A 231 -2.07 2.44 11.36
C PRO A 231 -1.37 3.79 11.17
N GLY A 232 -2.00 4.71 10.45
CA GLY A 232 -1.45 6.04 10.23
C GLY A 232 -0.18 6.09 9.38
N SER A 233 0.09 5.09 8.53
CA SER A 233 1.37 4.96 7.80
C SER A 233 1.33 5.36 6.33
N ASN A 234 0.28 6.06 5.87
CA ASN A 234 0.37 6.76 4.60
C ASN A 234 1.37 7.91 4.72
N GLY A 235 2.28 8.01 3.77
CA GLY A 235 3.29 9.07 3.70
C GLY A 235 3.19 9.82 2.39
N SER A 236 4.27 9.78 1.59
CA SER A 236 4.31 10.41 0.26
C SER A 236 4.33 9.41 -0.89
N GLN A 237 4.52 8.12 -0.61
CA GLN A 237 4.62 7.09 -1.63
C GLN A 237 3.23 6.71 -2.14
N PHE A 238 3.11 6.58 -3.46
CA PHE A 238 1.89 6.18 -4.15
C PHE A 238 2.23 5.20 -5.26
N PHE A 239 1.22 4.45 -5.71
CA PHE A 239 1.34 3.57 -6.87
C PHE A 239 0.27 3.86 -7.90
N LEU A 240 0.68 3.72 -9.16
CA LEU A 240 -0.11 3.90 -10.37
C LEU A 240 -0.47 2.51 -10.90
N VAL A 241 -1.76 2.19 -10.91
CA VAL A 241 -2.25 0.88 -11.33
C VAL A 241 -2.38 0.88 -12.86
N TYR A 242 -1.46 0.19 -13.53
CA TYR A 242 -1.47 0.08 -14.99
C TYR A 242 -2.12 -1.22 -15.47
N GLY A 243 -2.50 -2.12 -14.59
CA GLY A 243 -3.33 -3.27 -14.92
C GLY A 243 -4.14 -3.71 -13.72
N ASP A 244 -5.30 -4.33 -13.94
CA ASP A 244 -6.18 -4.75 -12.85
C ASP A 244 -5.41 -5.56 -11.81
N SER A 245 -5.42 -5.05 -10.58
CA SER A 245 -4.56 -5.52 -9.50
C SER A 245 -5.40 -5.94 -8.30
N GLN A 246 -5.03 -7.05 -7.67
CA GLN A 246 -5.77 -7.64 -6.57
C GLN A 246 -5.03 -7.35 -5.26
N LEU A 247 -5.62 -6.49 -4.43
CA LEU A 247 -5.06 -6.10 -3.14
C LEU A 247 -6.19 -6.06 -2.11
N PRO A 248 -5.93 -6.35 -0.82
CA PRO A 248 -6.86 -6.01 0.24
C PRO A 248 -7.22 -4.50 0.16
N PRO A 249 -8.42 -4.08 0.58
CA PRO A 249 -8.89 -2.69 0.53
C PRO A 249 -8.21 -1.78 1.60
N GLN A 250 -6.90 -1.93 1.75
CA GLN A 250 -6.06 -1.32 2.79
C GLN A 250 -5.12 -0.25 2.23
N TYR A 251 -5.29 0.11 0.96
CA TYR A 251 -4.54 1.16 0.27
C TYR A 251 -5.51 2.23 -0.20
N THR A 252 -5.33 3.45 0.31
CA THR A 252 -6.23 4.58 0.04
C THR A 252 -6.22 4.91 -1.45
N VAL A 253 -7.37 4.81 -2.10
CA VAL A 253 -7.56 5.29 -3.48
C VAL A 253 -7.87 6.78 -3.43
N PHE A 254 -7.17 7.56 -4.24
CA PHE A 254 -7.30 9.02 -4.19
C PHE A 254 -7.27 9.70 -5.57
N GLY A 255 -7.38 8.94 -6.65
CA GLY A 255 -7.51 9.51 -7.98
C GLY A 255 -7.53 8.48 -9.10
N THR A 256 -7.64 8.98 -10.32
CA THR A 256 -7.60 8.24 -11.56
C THR A 256 -6.54 8.79 -12.50
N ILE A 257 -6.12 7.96 -13.47
CA ILE A 257 -5.10 8.26 -14.48
C ILE A 257 -5.78 8.45 -15.82
N ASP A 258 -5.36 9.45 -16.59
CA ASP A 258 -5.85 9.71 -17.94
C ASP A 258 -5.26 8.74 -19.00
N GLU A 259 -5.81 8.76 -20.21
CA GLU A 259 -5.35 7.90 -21.30
C GLU A 259 -3.88 8.16 -21.69
N THR A 260 -3.41 9.41 -21.59
CA THR A 260 -2.01 9.77 -21.83
C THR A 260 -1.09 9.08 -20.83
N GLY A 261 -1.45 9.12 -19.55
CA GLY A 261 -0.73 8.47 -18.48
C GLY A 261 -0.74 6.96 -18.59
N LEU A 262 -1.88 6.37 -18.96
CA LEU A 262 -2.00 4.93 -19.20
C LEU A 262 -1.09 4.47 -20.34
N ALA A 263 -1.02 5.21 -21.45
CA ALA A 263 -0.09 4.91 -22.54
C ALA A 263 1.38 5.03 -22.11
N THR A 264 1.71 6.03 -21.29
CA THR A 264 3.05 6.17 -20.70
C THR A 264 3.38 4.97 -19.81
N LEU A 265 2.44 4.53 -18.96
CA LEU A 265 2.63 3.40 -18.06
C LEU A 265 2.79 2.08 -18.82
N ASP A 266 2.04 1.87 -19.91
CA ASP A 266 2.19 0.68 -20.77
C ASP A 266 3.59 0.59 -21.36
N LYS A 267 4.12 1.72 -21.83
CA LYS A 267 5.50 1.81 -22.33
C LYS A 267 6.50 1.42 -21.24
N VAL A 268 6.35 1.93 -20.02
CA VAL A 268 7.23 1.59 -18.89
C VAL A 268 7.14 0.10 -18.55
N ALA A 269 5.91 -0.42 -18.44
CA ALA A 269 5.64 -1.82 -18.11
C ALA A 269 6.20 -2.80 -19.15
N ALA A 270 6.12 -2.46 -20.45
CA ALA A 270 6.69 -3.26 -21.53
C ALA A 270 8.22 -3.40 -21.43
N GLY A 271 8.90 -2.48 -20.74
CA GLY A 271 10.32 -2.58 -20.45
C GLY A 271 10.67 -3.61 -19.36
N GLY A 272 9.71 -4.02 -18.54
CA GLY A 272 9.93 -4.92 -17.40
C GLY A 272 10.71 -4.29 -16.24
N SER A 273 11.01 -5.10 -15.24
CA SER A 273 11.70 -4.69 -14.01
C SER A 273 12.97 -5.50 -13.74
N THR A 274 13.82 -4.99 -12.84
CA THR A 274 15.00 -5.68 -12.29
C THR A 274 14.95 -5.67 -10.75
N PRO A 275 14.88 -6.83 -10.08
CA PRO A 275 14.69 -8.15 -10.66
C PRO A 275 13.34 -8.27 -11.40
N GLU A 276 13.24 -9.22 -12.32
CA GLU A 276 12.05 -9.44 -13.14
C GLU A 276 10.82 -9.73 -12.25
N GLY A 277 9.67 -9.15 -12.60
CA GLY A 277 8.41 -9.39 -11.90
C GLY A 277 8.12 -8.42 -10.76
N ASP A 278 9.14 -8.02 -9.99
CA ASP A 278 9.00 -7.08 -8.86
C ASP A 278 10.35 -6.44 -8.53
N GLY A 279 10.57 -5.23 -9.02
CA GLY A 279 11.87 -4.58 -8.90
C GLY A 279 11.88 -3.17 -9.44
N LYS A 280 13.07 -2.59 -9.64
CA LYS A 280 13.19 -1.27 -10.28
C LYS A 280 12.76 -1.36 -11.75
N PRO A 281 12.02 -0.38 -12.29
CA PRO A 281 11.68 -0.39 -13.71
C PRO A 281 12.95 -0.31 -14.58
N ASN A 282 13.04 -1.15 -15.62
CA ASN A 282 14.18 -1.16 -16.54
C ASN A 282 14.26 0.13 -17.36
N LEU A 283 13.10 0.67 -17.73
CA LEU A 283 12.98 2.04 -18.20
C LEU A 283 12.91 2.97 -17.00
N THR A 284 14.04 3.58 -16.65
CA THR A 284 14.11 4.56 -15.57
C THR A 284 13.05 5.63 -15.76
N THR A 285 12.16 5.74 -14.77
CA THR A 285 11.02 6.64 -14.77
C THR A 285 11.22 7.65 -13.66
N ASP A 286 11.79 8.78 -14.02
CA ASP A 286 12.03 9.89 -13.10
C ASP A 286 10.90 10.89 -13.23
N ILE A 287 10.32 11.29 -12.10
CA ILE A 287 9.40 12.42 -12.03
C ILE A 287 10.23 13.69 -12.13
N LYS A 288 10.01 14.46 -13.19
CA LYS A 288 10.65 15.77 -13.41
C LYS A 288 9.89 16.83 -12.64
N THR A 289 8.58 16.91 -12.84
CA THR A 289 7.72 17.83 -12.10
C THR A 289 6.35 17.23 -11.81
N VAL A 290 5.71 17.72 -10.73
CA VAL A 290 4.28 17.49 -10.44
C VAL A 290 3.61 18.85 -10.28
N ARG A 291 2.56 19.11 -11.06
CA ARG A 291 1.90 20.42 -11.13
C ARG A 291 0.39 20.26 -11.08
N LEU A 292 -0.28 21.26 -10.49
CA LEU A 292 -1.71 21.43 -10.61
C LEU A 292 -1.98 22.13 -11.94
N ASP A 293 -3.01 21.69 -12.67
CA ASP A 293 -3.43 22.26 -13.95
C ASP A 293 -4.38 23.45 -13.80
#